data_AF-A0A8C6L9W0-F1
#
_entry.id   AF-A0A8C6L9W0-F1
#
_cell.length_a   1.000
_cell.length_b   1.000
_cell.length_c   1.000
_cell.angle_alpha   90.00
_cell.angle_beta   90.00
_cell.angle_gamma   90.00
#
_symmetry.space_group_name_H-M   'P 1'
#
loop_
_entity.id
_entity.type
_entity.pdbx_description
1 polymer ?
#
loop_
_entity_poly.entity_id
_entity_poly.type
_entity_poly.pdbx_seq_one_letter_code
_entity_poly.pdbx_strand_id
1 'polypeptide(L)' 'MTSLSAKDKDTVKAFWAKASTKGADIGKDALGRMLVVYPQTKTYFAHWKDLSPGSAPVAKHGATIM' A
#
# COMPACT_ATOMS: atom_id res chain seq x y z
N MET A 1 -21.51 -7.76 -14.94
CA MET A 1 -20.06 -7.82 -14.60
C MET A 1 -19.38 -6.74 -15.43
N THR A 2 -18.99 -5.62 -14.82
CA THR A 2 -18.34 -4.49 -15.52
C THR A 2 -16.83 -4.72 -15.55
N SER A 3 -16.25 -4.77 -16.75
CA SER A 3 -14.81 -4.86 -16.97
C SER A 3 -14.23 -3.48 -17.27
N LEU A 4 -12.94 -3.30 -17.03
CA LEU A 4 -12.24 -2.04 -17.32
C LEU A 4 -12.27 -1.76 -18.82
N SER A 5 -12.72 -0.56 -19.20
CA SER A 5 -12.63 -0.06 -20.57
C SER A 5 -11.16 0.18 -20.97
N ALA A 6 -10.90 0.42 -22.26
CA ALA A 6 -9.57 0.81 -22.72
C ALA A 6 -9.09 2.09 -22.01
N LYS A 7 -9.98 3.09 -21.88
CA LYS A 7 -9.69 4.36 -21.20
C LYS A 7 -9.30 4.16 -19.74
N ASP A 8 -9.97 3.25 -19.02
CA ASP A 8 -9.64 2.98 -17.62
C ASP A 8 -8.24 2.38 -17.48
N LYS A 9 -7.91 1.41 -18.35
CA LYS A 9 -6.57 0.77 -18.38
C LYS A 9 -5.48 1.78 -18.69
N ASP A 10 -5.70 2.67 -19.66
CA ASP A 10 -4.72 3.69 -20.03
C ASP A 10 -4.54 4.72 -18.91
N THR A 11 -5.62 5.09 -18.23
CA THR A 11 -5.57 6.01 -17.08
C THR A 11 -4.75 5.40 -15.94
N VAL A 12 -4.99 4.13 -15.57
CA VAL A 12 -4.23 3.44 -14.52
C VAL A 12 -2.75 3.34 -14.88
N LYS A 13 -2.41 2.96 -16.11
CA LYS A 13 -1.01 2.87 -16.57
C LYS A 13 -0.30 4.22 -16.52
N ALA A 14 -0.94 5.28 -17.03
CA ALA A 14 -0.37 6.63 -17.05
C ALA A 14 -0.15 7.18 -15.64
N PHE A 15 -1.06 6.91 -14.71
CA PHE A 15 -0.90 7.28 -13.31
C PHE A 15 0.23 6.47 -12.65
N TRP A 16 0.24 5.14 -12.85
CA TRP A 16 1.24 4.25 -12.26
C TRP A 16 2.66 4.62 -12.70
N ALA A 17 2.86 4.97 -13.97
CA ALA A 17 4.14 5.43 -14.49
C ALA A 17 4.72 6.65 -13.74
N LYS A 18 3.85 7.50 -13.16
CA LYS A 18 4.25 8.64 -12.34
C LYS A 18 4.49 8.24 -10.88
N ALA A 19 3.55 7.47 -10.31
CA ALA A 19 3.53 7.11 -8.90
C ALA A 19 4.61 6.09 -8.50
N SER A 20 4.99 5.16 -9.40
CA SER A 20 5.88 4.04 -9.10
C SER A 20 7.28 4.47 -8.62
N THR A 21 7.76 5.65 -9.04
CA THR A 21 9.02 6.24 -8.54
C THR A 21 9.03 6.53 -7.04
N LYS A 22 7.84 6.54 -6.40
CA LYS A 22 7.63 6.70 -4.96
C LYS A 22 6.90 5.50 -4.35
N GLY A 23 6.88 4.35 -5.01
CA GLY A 23 6.12 3.16 -4.61
C GLY A 23 6.38 2.74 -3.16
N ALA A 24 7.65 2.65 -2.76
CA ALA A 24 8.01 2.28 -1.39
C ALA A 24 7.46 3.24 -0.33
N ASP A 25 7.51 4.56 -0.58
CA ASP A 25 6.97 5.57 0.34
C ASP A 25 5.44 5.53 0.38
N ILE A 26 4.79 5.38 -0.78
CA ILE A 26 3.33 5.24 -0.88
C ILE A 26 2.85 3.99 -0.12
N GLY A 27 3.53 2.86 -0.31
CA GLY A 27 3.17 1.60 0.33
C GLY A 27 3.36 1.62 1.85
N LYS A 28 4.48 2.19 2.32
CA LYS A 28 4.75 2.42 3.75
C LYS A 28 3.63 3.25 4.38
N ASP A 29 3.25 4.35 3.74
CA ASP A 29 2.21 5.25 4.27
C ASP A 29 0.83 4.60 4.23
N ALA A 30 0.48 3.92 3.13
CA ALA A 30 -0.81 3.24 2.99
C ALA A 30 -0.98 2.13 4.03
N LEU A 31 0.03 1.27 4.20
CA LEU A 31 0.01 0.20 5.20
C LEU A 31 -0.03 0.77 6.63
N GLY A 32 0.79 1.78 6.93
CA GLY A 32 0.78 2.46 8.23
C GLY A 32 -0.59 3.07 8.56
N ARG A 33 -1.23 3.75 7.60
CA ARG A 33 -2.59 4.30 7.75
C ARG A 33 -3.62 3.21 7.99
N MET A 34 -3.54 2.09 7.28
CA MET A 34 -4.44 0.96 7.48
C MET A 34 -4.36 0.43 8.92
N LEU A 35 -3.16 0.22 9.44
CA LEU A 35 -2.96 -0.30 10.79
C LEU A 35 -3.47 0.67 11.87
N VAL A 36 -3.44 1.99 11.63
CA VAL A 36 -3.96 3.00 12.59
C VAL A 36 -5.47 3.19 12.47
N VAL A 37 -5.98 3.42 11.26
CA VAL A 37 -7.37 3.80 11.00
C VAL A 37 -8.30 2.57 11.03
N TYR A 38 -7.78 1.40 10.68
CA TYR A 38 -8.51 0.13 10.67
C TYR A 38 -7.80 -0.91 11.56
N PRO A 39 -7.82 -0.72 12.88
CA PRO A 39 -7.00 -1.51 13.82
C PRO A 39 -7.30 -3.01 13.81
N GLN A 40 -8.49 -3.44 13.36
CA GLN A 40 -8.82 -4.86 13.18
C GLN A 40 -7.87 -5.57 12.20
N THR A 41 -7.26 -4.84 11.26
CA THR A 41 -6.30 -5.39 10.29
C THR A 41 -4.98 -5.81 10.94
N LYS A 42 -4.67 -5.32 12.16
CA LYS A 42 -3.44 -5.70 12.90
C LYS A 42 -3.36 -7.20 13.17
N THR A 43 -4.49 -7.91 13.21
CA THR A 43 -4.53 -9.37 13.44
C THR A 43 -3.69 -10.15 12.42
N TYR A 44 -3.66 -9.70 11.15
CA TYR A 44 -2.87 -10.34 10.08
C TYR A 44 -1.36 -10.12 10.24
N PHE A 45 -0.96 -9.13 11.04
CA PHE A 45 0.43 -8.73 11.25
C PHE A 45 0.90 -8.96 12.69
N ALA A 46 0.20 -9.79 13.47
CA ALA A 46 0.51 -10.06 14.88
C ALA A 46 1.92 -10.65 15.12
N HIS A 47 2.59 -11.14 14.07
CA HIS A 47 3.96 -11.63 14.11
C HIS A 47 5.02 -10.52 14.09
N TRP A 48 4.64 -9.26 13.86
CA TRP A 48 5.55 -8.11 13.96
C TRP A 48 5.48 -7.47 15.34
N LYS A 49 6.67 -7.17 15.89
CA LYS A 49 6.79 -6.51 17.19
C LYS A 49 6.40 -5.03 17.16
N ASP A 50 6.53 -4.38 16.01
CA ASP A 50 6.27 -2.95 15.84
C ASP A 50 5.38 -2.69 14.62
N LEU A 51 4.13 -2.31 14.90
CA LEU A 51 3.11 -1.96 13.91
C LEU A 51 2.89 -0.45 13.81
N SER A 52 3.78 0.37 14.38
CA SER A 52 3.67 1.82 14.28
C SER A 52 3.88 2.31 12.83
N PRO A 53 3.25 3.42 12.43
CA PRO A 53 3.50 4.02 11.12
C PRO A 53 4.99 4.30 10.91
N GLY A 54 5.53 3.81 9.79
CA GLY A 54 6.94 4.00 9.44
C GLY A 54 7.93 3.04 10.10
N SER A 55 7.49 2.08 10.93
CA SER A 55 8.36 1.05 11.47
C SER A 55 9.07 0.26 10.36
N ALA A 56 10.24 -0.31 10.65
CA ALA A 56 10.99 -1.10 9.69
C ALA A 56 10.17 -2.22 8.99
N PRO A 57 9.38 -3.06 9.71
CA PRO A 57 8.57 -4.08 9.05
C PRO A 57 7.44 -3.48 8.20
N VAL A 58 6.80 -2.38 8.65
CA VAL A 58 5.74 -1.68 7.88
C VAL A 58 6.32 -1.07 6.61
N ALA A 59 7.48 -0.42 6.68
CA ALA A 59 8.13 0.16 5.51
C ALA A 59 8.55 -0.93 4.50
N LYS A 60 9.16 -2.02 4.98
CA LYS A 60 9.59 -3.12 4.12
C LYS A 60 8.42 -3.82 3.43
N HIS A 61 7.35 -4.11 4.16
CA HIS A 61 6.19 -4.78 3.60
C HIS A 61 5.35 -3.85 2.72
N GLY A 62 5.27 -2.56 3.07
CA GLY A 62 4.66 -1.53 2.22
C GLY A 62 5.31 -1.48 0.83
N ALA A 63 6.65 -1.57 0.76
CA ALA A 63 7.38 -1.68 -0.51
C ALA A 63 7.19 -3.02 -1.24
N THR A 64 6.66 -4.06 -0.58
CA THR A 64 6.31 -5.34 -1.22
C THR A 64 4.90 -5.31 -1.82
N ILE A 65 3.99 -4.51 -1.23
CA ILE A 65 2.62 -4.33 -1.71
C ILE A 65 2.59 -3.50 -3.01
N MET A 66 3.49 -2.52 -3.11
CA MET A 66 3.60 -1.58 -4.22
C MET A 66 4.57 -2.06 -5.29
#